data_AF-A0A6I7PQZ7-F1
#
_entry.id   AF-A0A6I7PQZ7-F1
#
_cell.length_a   1.000
_cell.length_b   1.000
_cell.length_c   1.000
_cell.angle_alpha   90.00
_cell.angle_beta   90.00
_cell.angle_gamma   90.00
#
_symmetry.space_group_name_H-M   'P 1'
#
loop_
_entity.id
_entity.type
_entity.pdbx_description
1 polymer ?
#
loop_
_entity_poly.entity_id
_entity_poly.type
_entity_poly.pdbx_seq_one_letter_code
_entity_poly.pdbx_strand_id
1 'polypeptide(L)'
;RADEVRAMAMEGRIEDGALFNDLAAAAEQVAPQLAELRPEIARAAGRPAHVTGSGSSMFVLASGAADAQRLAEDIERATGCVSRPVRIG
;
A
#
# COMPACT_ATOMS: atom_id res chain seq x y z
N ARG A 1 -6.02 3.28 -19.32
CA ARG A 1 -5.31 3.40 -18.03
C ARG A 1 -4.38 4.60 -17.93
N ALA A 2 -3.57 4.97 -18.93
CA ALA A 2 -2.77 6.21 -18.84
C ALA A 2 -3.63 7.47 -18.61
N ASP A 3 -4.79 7.53 -19.26
CA ASP A 3 -5.76 8.63 -19.08
C ASP A 3 -6.43 8.61 -17.69
N GLU A 4 -6.75 7.42 -17.16
CA GLU A 4 -7.31 7.24 -15.81
C GLU A 4 -6.33 7.72 -14.72
N VAL A 5 -5.05 7.34 -14.83
CA VAL A 5 -4.00 7.81 -13.91
C VAL A 5 -3.88 9.33 -13.96
N ARG A 6 -3.92 9.91 -15.17
CA ARG A 6 -3.85 11.36 -15.35
C ARG A 6 -5.06 12.05 -14.74
N ALA A 7 -6.26 11.51 -14.90
CA ALA A 7 -7.47 12.04 -14.28
C ALA A 7 -7.35 12.02 -12.74
N MET A 8 -6.97 10.89 -12.15
CA MET A 8 -6.77 10.77 -10.70
C MET A 8 -5.72 11.76 -10.17
N ALA A 9 -4.61 11.96 -10.89
CA ALA A 9 -3.58 12.91 -10.49
C ALA A 9 -4.07 14.37 -10.50
N MET A 10 -5.06 14.70 -11.33
CA MET A 10 -5.62 16.05 -11.44
C MET A 10 -6.74 16.34 -10.42
N GLU A 11 -7.37 15.31 -9.84
CA GLU A 11 -8.48 15.48 -8.88
C GLU A 11 -8.04 16.05 -7.52
N GLY A 12 -6.73 16.04 -7.21
CA GLY A 12 -6.18 16.62 -5.99
C GLY A 12 -6.58 15.89 -4.69
N ARG A 13 -7.28 14.76 -4.80
CA ARG A 13 -7.61 13.84 -3.71
C ARG A 13 -7.37 12.41 -4.18
N ILE A 14 -6.74 11.61 -3.33
CA ILE A 14 -6.53 10.18 -3.60
C ILE A 14 -7.55 9.40 -2.78
N GLU A 15 -8.45 8.70 -3.46
CA GLU A 15 -9.32 7.71 -2.85
C GLU A 15 -8.57 6.38 -2.75
N ASP A 16 -8.41 5.86 -1.53
CA ASP A 16 -7.63 4.65 -1.25
C ASP A 16 -8.08 3.44 -2.10
N GLY A 17 -9.40 3.27 -2.24
CA GLY A 17 -10.00 2.20 -3.04
C GLY A 17 -9.87 2.38 -4.56
N ALA A 18 -9.51 3.56 -5.04
CA ALA A 18 -9.30 3.83 -6.46
C ALA A 18 -7.85 3.51 -6.91
N LEU A 19 -6.92 3.31 -5.97
CA LEU A 19 -5.55 2.93 -6.29
C LEU A 19 -5.48 1.53 -6.90
N PHE A 20 -4.71 1.41 -7.98
CA PHE A 20 -4.50 0.14 -8.67
C PHE A 20 -3.04 -0.01 -9.11
N ASN A 21 -2.65 -1.26 -9.35
CA ASN A 21 -1.35 -1.61 -9.92
C ASN A 21 -1.51 -2.83 -10.83
N ASP A 22 -1.38 -2.63 -12.14
CA ASP A 22 -1.48 -3.69 -13.15
C ASP A 22 -0.44 -4.80 -12.97
N LEU A 23 0.69 -4.50 -12.31
CA LEU A 23 1.76 -5.45 -12.04
C LEU A 23 1.55 -6.24 -10.75
N ALA A 24 0.58 -5.88 -9.89
CA ALA A 24 0.43 -6.50 -8.58
C ALA A 24 0.20 -8.01 -8.68
N ALA A 25 -0.72 -8.43 -9.56
CA ALA A 25 -1.01 -9.85 -9.74
C ALA A 25 0.20 -10.63 -10.28
N ALA A 26 0.96 -10.05 -11.22
CA ALA A 26 2.17 -10.67 -11.74
C ALA A 26 3.28 -10.75 -10.68
N ALA A 27 3.42 -9.71 -9.85
CA ALA A 27 4.37 -9.68 -8.74
C ALA A 27 4.04 -10.77 -7.69
N GLU A 28 2.76 -10.92 -7.35
CA GLU A 28 2.26 -11.97 -6.44
C GLU A 28 2.47 -13.39 -7.01
N GLN A 29 2.37 -13.58 -8.33
CA GLN A 29 2.68 -14.87 -8.97
C GLN A 29 4.17 -15.20 -8.92
N VAL A 30 5.04 -14.21 -9.15
CA VAL A 30 6.50 -14.39 -9.16
C VAL A 30 7.04 -14.56 -7.73
N ALA A 31 6.47 -13.84 -6.76
CA ALA A 31 6.83 -13.90 -5.36
C ALA A 31 5.57 -14.15 -4.51
N PRO A 32 5.18 -15.42 -4.29
CA PRO A 32 3.96 -15.81 -3.56
C PRO A 32 3.86 -15.22 -2.15
N GLN A 33 4.99 -14.91 -1.51
CA GLN A 33 5.02 -14.26 -0.20
C GLN A 33 4.33 -12.88 -0.23
N LEU A 34 4.31 -12.19 -1.38
CA LEU A 34 3.57 -10.93 -1.52
C LEU A 34 2.06 -11.17 -1.46
N ALA A 35 1.57 -12.29 -2.01
CA ALA A 35 0.16 -12.66 -1.97
C ALA A 35 -0.31 -13.00 -0.54
N GLU A 36 0.61 -13.48 0.31
CA GLU A 36 0.37 -13.76 1.72
C GLU A 36 0.45 -12.50 2.58
N LEU A 37 1.49 -11.68 2.40
CA LEU A 37 1.73 -10.48 3.19
C LEU A 37 0.70 -9.39 2.93
N ARG A 38 0.27 -9.20 1.68
CA ARG A 38 -0.66 -8.12 1.33
C ARG A 38 -1.97 -8.14 2.13
N PRO A 39 -2.73 -9.27 2.20
CA PRO A 39 -3.95 -9.32 3.01
C PRO A 39 -3.64 -9.23 4.52
N GLU A 40 -2.49 -9.72 4.97
CA GLU A 40 -2.09 -9.61 6.38
C GLU A 40 -1.81 -8.15 6.79
N ILE A 41 -1.05 -7.42 5.96
CA ILE A 41 -0.80 -5.98 6.14
C ILE A 41 -2.12 -5.22 6.10
N ALA A 42 -3.01 -5.54 5.16
CA ALA A 42 -4.32 -4.88 5.07
C ALA A 42 -5.17 -5.09 6.33
N ARG A 43 -5.16 -6.32 6.87
CA ARG A 43 -5.84 -6.65 8.13
C ARG A 43 -5.23 -5.91 9.32
N ALA A 44 -3.90 -5.85 9.42
CA ALA A 44 -3.21 -5.14 10.49
C ALA A 44 -3.45 -3.62 10.44
N ALA A 45 -3.50 -3.06 9.23
CA ALA A 45 -3.74 -1.64 8.99
C ALA A 45 -5.21 -1.22 9.09
N GLY A 46 -6.14 -2.19 9.04
CA GLY A 46 -7.58 -1.96 8.97
C GLY A 46 -8.02 -1.24 7.67
N ARG A 47 -7.20 -1.28 6.62
CA ARG A 47 -7.44 -0.61 5.33
C ARG A 47 -6.59 -1.25 4.22
N PRO A 48 -6.85 -0.97 2.93
CA PRO A 48 -6.11 -1.59 1.83
C PRO A 48 -4.59 -1.42 1.92
N ALA A 49 -3.88 -2.50 1.55
CA ALA A 49 -2.44 -2.49 1.29
C ALA A 49 -2.17 -2.60 -0.21
N HIS A 50 -1.25 -1.77 -0.69
CA HIS A 50 -0.96 -1.61 -2.11
C HIS A 50 0.47 -2.01 -2.44
N VAL A 51 0.65 -2.79 -3.50
CA VAL A 51 1.97 -3.08 -4.06
C VAL A 51 2.43 -1.86 -4.86
N THR A 52 3.66 -1.40 -4.65
CA THR A 52 4.28 -0.34 -5.47
C THR A 52 5.17 -0.91 -6.56
N GLY A 53 5.07 -0.37 -7.78
CA GLY A 53 5.84 -0.85 -8.94
C GLY A 53 5.63 -2.34 -9.20
N SER A 54 6.71 -3.08 -9.45
CA SER A 54 6.70 -4.54 -9.57
C SER A 54 6.83 -5.28 -8.23
N GLY A 55 6.64 -4.59 -7.10
CA GLY A 55 7.05 -5.08 -5.78
C GLY A 55 8.57 -4.96 -5.55
N SER A 56 9.09 -5.42 -4.40
CA SER A 56 8.41 -6.13 -3.30
C SER A 56 7.79 -5.21 -2.24
N SER A 57 8.06 -3.91 -2.31
CA SER A 57 7.54 -2.96 -1.32
C SER A 57 6.02 -2.79 -1.45
N MET A 58 5.39 -2.53 -0.30
CA MET A 58 3.98 -2.17 -0.20
C MET A 58 3.82 -0.85 0.55
N PHE A 59 2.67 -0.22 0.38
CA PHE A 59 2.31 0.98 1.12
C PHE A 59 0.84 0.98 1.53
N VAL A 60 0.54 1.79 2.53
CA VAL A 60 -0.79 2.05 3.08
C VAL A 60 -0.95 3.56 3.21
N LEU A 61 -2.12 4.10 2.86
CA LEU A 61 -2.40 5.52 3.04
C LEU A 61 -2.75 5.82 4.51
N ALA A 62 -2.05 6.79 5.10
CA ALA A 62 -2.29 7.28 6.45
C ALA A 62 -2.94 8.67 6.44
N SER A 63 -3.83 8.96 7.39
CA SER A 63 -4.49 10.28 7.48
C SER A 63 -3.60 11.38 8.06
N GLY A 64 -2.39 11.04 8.52
CA GLY A 64 -1.43 11.97 9.10
C GLY A 64 -0.28 11.26 9.83
N ALA A 65 0.65 12.03 10.39
CA ALA A 65 1.87 11.48 10.99
C ALA A 65 1.61 10.50 12.15
N ALA A 66 0.67 10.83 13.05
CA ALA A 66 0.32 9.97 14.18
C ALA A 66 -0.34 8.65 13.74
N ASP A 67 -1.17 8.71 12.70
CA ASP A 67 -1.78 7.52 12.11
C ASP A 67 -0.73 6.66 11.40
N ALA A 68 0.18 7.28 10.63
CA ALA A 68 1.26 6.59 9.95
C ALA A 68 2.19 5.84 10.92
N GLN A 69 2.51 6.45 12.07
CA GLN A 69 3.33 5.83 13.11
C GLN A 69 2.62 4.60 13.71
N ARG A 70 1.35 4.75 14.10
CA ARG A 70 0.53 3.63 14.61
C ARG A 70 0.46 2.47 13.61
N LEU A 71 0.17 2.78 12.34
CA LEU A 71 0.10 1.77 11.28
C LEU A 71 1.43 1.03 11.09
N ALA A 72 2.56 1.75 11.15
CA ALA A 72 3.87 1.12 11.03
C ALA A 72 4.12 0.11 12.16
N GLU A 73 3.82 0.48 13.41
CA GLU A 73 3.95 -0.40 14.58
C GLU A 73 3.01 -1.60 14.53
N ASP A 74 1.78 -1.40 14.06
CA ASP A 74 0.78 -2.47 13.92
C ASP A 74 1.18 -3.48 12.83
N ILE A 75 1.68 -2.99 11.70
CA ILE A 75 2.16 -3.82 10.59
C ILE A 75 3.42 -4.59 10.99
N GLU A 76 4.41 -3.93 11.60
CA GLU A 76 5.64 -4.57 12.06
C GLU A 76 5.33 -5.70 13.07
N ARG A 77 4.42 -5.43 14.01
CA ARG A 77 4.01 -6.42 15.02
C ARG A 77 3.28 -7.62 14.43
N ALA A 78 2.43 -7.41 13.44
CA ALA A 78 1.67 -8.48 12.80
C ALA A 78 2.52 -9.34 11.86
N THR A 79 3.43 -8.71 11.10
CA THR A 79 4.08 -9.35 9.95
C THR A 79 5.58 -9.62 10.14
N GLY A 80 6.22 -8.97 11.12
CA GLY A 80 7.68 -8.95 11.25
C GLY A 80 8.41 -8.16 10.15
N CYS A 81 7.67 -7.55 9.21
CA CYS A 81 8.25 -6.75 8.11
C CYS A 81 8.46 -5.31 8.56
N VAL A 82 9.62 -4.72 8.22
CA VAL A 82 9.93 -3.32 8.54
C VAL A 82 8.95 -2.37 7.85
N SER A 83 8.38 -1.43 8.61
CA SER A 83 7.47 -0.41 8.12
C SER A 83 7.95 0.98 8.53
N ARG A 84 7.95 1.93 7.58
CA ARG A 84 8.47 3.28 7.80
C ARG A 84 7.42 4.31 7.42
N PRO A 85 7.01 5.20 8.35
CA PRO A 85 6.19 6.35 8.01
C PRO A 85 6.93 7.26 7.03
N VAL A 86 6.27 7.62 5.93
CA VAL A 86 6.80 8.55 4.93
C VAL A 86 5.78 9.66 4.71
N ARG A 87 6.23 10.92 4.76
CA ARG A 87 5.41 12.08 4.40
C ARG A 87 5.67 12.46 2.95
N ILE A 88 4.61 12.55 2.16
CA ILE A 88 4.68 13.10 0.80
C ILE A 88 4.41 14.61 0.88
N GLY A 89 5.27 15.37 0.19
CA GLY A 89 5.34 16.83 0.22
C GLY A 89 4.21 17.48 -0.55
#